data_AF-A0A1G3QX13-F1
#
_entry.id   AF-A0A1G3QX13-F1
#
_cell.length_a   1.000
_cell.length_b   1.000
_cell.length_c   1.000
_cell.angle_alpha   90.00
_cell.angle_beta   90.00
_cell.angle_gamma   90.00
#
_symmetry.space_group_name_H-M   'P 1'
#
loop_
_entity.id
_entity.type
_entity.pdbx_description
1 polymer ?
#
loop_
_entity_poly.entity_id
_entity_poly.type
_entity_poly.pdbx_seq_one_letter_code
_entity_poly.pdbx_strand_id
1 'polypeptide(L)'
;MNSTVRLPGEQIKEFALLCHEKIKSAPSKLRALDLIAGYASSDLEKYYINALDAPDEVSLHFVELLDQIVFEIIENNHSDDTLREYIVEDLYARVLIYLDFFRGKESYACTVNRRMFTDDDTIIIRQCRFAEFVPLLVSEYYEQPGLRKSILRALVSFEAEDLLNLYYNIAKGDDPIEEKILALIGLKGFGSKFNFKHLHSPGNAGYAALIGYAGSFDCASVGANPLPGDLYSLLFCLRYSELHIGRMADIPALSWMMRVLQAFLNIGNANSYAPDIYESAGNILVFADPEGLKRLLRDGELAAGLIRVLDFFPREFFYKLGLKLSLLGDEFIQAVNKLASSNVLHLDDLGSNTVNYVLWGSGSEL
;
A
#
# COMPACT_ATOMS: atom_id res chain seq x y z
N MET A 1 -19.87 -9.85 -33.45
CA MET A 1 -18.55 -9.75 -32.80
C MET A 1 -18.50 -8.41 -32.10
N ASN A 2 -18.96 -8.34 -30.85
CA ASN A 2 -18.88 -7.13 -30.02
C ASN A 2 -17.80 -7.39 -28.98
N SER A 3 -16.56 -7.03 -29.30
CA SER A 3 -15.49 -6.91 -28.30
C SER A 3 -15.71 -5.60 -27.56
N THR A 4 -16.56 -5.61 -26.55
CA THR A 4 -16.58 -4.57 -25.53
C THR A 4 -15.24 -4.65 -24.81
N VAL A 5 -14.38 -3.67 -25.07
CA VAL A 5 -13.15 -3.45 -24.31
C VAL A 5 -13.59 -3.13 -22.88
N ARG A 6 -13.55 -4.14 -22.00
CA ARG A 6 -13.84 -4.00 -20.56
C ARG A 6 -12.67 -3.25 -19.94
N LEU A 7 -12.94 -2.11 -19.33
CA LEU A 7 -11.91 -1.33 -18.65
C LEU A 7 -11.47 -2.06 -17.36
N PRO A 8 -10.19 -1.96 -16.96
CA PRO A 8 -9.72 -2.47 -15.66
C PRO A 8 -10.59 -1.89 -14.53
N GLY A 9 -11.06 -2.76 -13.62
CA GLY A 9 -11.99 -2.40 -12.53
C GLY A 9 -13.48 -2.66 -12.79
N GLU A 10 -13.95 -2.73 -14.05
CA GLU A 10 -15.36 -3.07 -14.33
C GLU A 10 -15.72 -4.50 -13.90
N GLN A 11 -14.79 -5.44 -14.04
CA GLN A 11 -15.00 -6.84 -13.62
C GLN A 11 -15.13 -6.96 -12.09
N ILE A 12 -14.31 -6.21 -11.34
CA ILE A 12 -14.36 -6.20 -9.87
C ILE A 12 -15.66 -5.55 -9.40
N LYS A 13 -16.09 -4.47 -10.06
CA LYS A 13 -17.39 -3.86 -9.80
C LYS A 13 -18.56 -4.80 -10.11
N GLU A 14 -18.57 -5.47 -11.26
CA GLU A 14 -19.57 -6.48 -11.62
C GLU A 14 -19.65 -7.57 -10.53
N PHE A 15 -18.50 -8.08 -10.10
CA PHE A 15 -18.41 -9.07 -9.03
C PHE A 15 -18.96 -8.56 -7.70
N ALA A 16 -18.55 -7.36 -7.27
CA ALA A 16 -19.06 -6.74 -6.05
C ALA A 16 -20.59 -6.59 -6.08
N LEU A 17 -21.16 -6.14 -7.20
CA LEU A 17 -22.61 -6.04 -7.35
C LEU A 17 -23.31 -7.40 -7.21
N LEU A 18 -22.71 -8.48 -7.72
CA LEU A 18 -23.23 -9.83 -7.54
C LEU A 18 -23.15 -10.27 -6.07
N CYS A 19 -22.03 -10.04 -5.38
CA CYS A 19 -21.87 -10.31 -3.95
C CYS A 19 -22.94 -9.59 -3.13
N HIS A 20 -23.23 -8.34 -3.43
CA HIS A 20 -24.25 -7.57 -2.75
C HIS A 20 -25.66 -8.19 -2.87
N GLU A 21 -26.03 -8.73 -4.03
CA GLU A 21 -27.31 -9.44 -4.19
C GLU A 21 -27.34 -10.77 -3.42
N LYS A 22 -26.18 -11.43 -3.25
CA LYS A 22 -26.06 -12.61 -2.37
C LYS A 22 -26.26 -12.24 -0.90
N ILE A 23 -25.69 -11.13 -0.44
CA ILE A 23 -25.89 -10.65 0.93
C ILE A 23 -27.38 -10.40 1.22
N LYS A 24 -28.07 -9.66 0.34
CA LYS A 24 -29.49 -9.36 0.52
C LYS A 24 -30.39 -10.58 0.65
N SER A 25 -30.05 -11.65 -0.06
CA SER A 25 -30.84 -12.89 -0.10
C SER A 25 -30.43 -13.91 0.96
N ALA A 26 -29.34 -13.65 1.70
CA ALA A 26 -28.85 -14.57 2.71
C ALA A 26 -29.64 -14.47 4.03
N PRO A 27 -29.97 -15.60 4.68
CA PRO A 27 -30.70 -15.62 5.94
C PRO A 27 -29.84 -15.24 7.17
N SER A 28 -28.52 -15.22 7.04
CA SER A 28 -27.57 -14.86 8.11
C SER A 28 -26.26 -14.32 7.54
N LYS A 29 -25.46 -13.65 8.38
CA LYS A 29 -24.14 -13.12 8.00
C LYS A 29 -23.17 -14.22 7.57
N LEU A 30 -23.10 -15.31 8.34
CA LEU A 30 -22.30 -16.48 7.99
C LEU A 30 -22.72 -17.03 6.62
N ARG A 31 -24.04 -17.16 6.38
CA ARG A 31 -24.51 -17.68 5.09
C ARG A 31 -24.21 -16.73 3.92
N ALA A 32 -24.20 -15.43 4.18
CA ALA A 32 -23.81 -14.43 3.20
C ALA A 32 -22.32 -14.59 2.82
N LEU A 33 -21.45 -14.74 3.82
CA LEU A 33 -20.02 -14.97 3.61
C LEU A 33 -19.74 -16.31 2.92
N ASP A 34 -20.45 -17.39 3.26
CA ASP A 34 -20.36 -18.69 2.54
C ASP A 34 -20.61 -18.52 1.03
N LEU A 35 -21.64 -17.76 0.68
CA LEU A 35 -22.02 -17.53 -0.72
C LEU A 35 -20.98 -16.68 -1.45
N ILE A 36 -20.39 -15.69 -0.76
CA ILE A 36 -19.31 -14.88 -1.31
C ILE A 36 -18.05 -15.72 -1.49
N ALA A 37 -17.63 -16.48 -0.47
CA ALA A 37 -16.46 -17.34 -0.51
C ALA A 37 -16.55 -18.36 -1.65
N GLY A 38 -17.70 -19.05 -1.77
CA GLY A 38 -17.93 -20.00 -2.86
C GLY A 38 -17.85 -19.36 -4.24
N TYR A 39 -18.26 -18.09 -4.38
CA TYR A 39 -18.20 -17.37 -5.65
C TYR A 39 -16.81 -16.78 -5.94
N ALA A 40 -16.08 -16.36 -4.91
CA ALA A 40 -14.72 -15.83 -5.04
C ALA A 40 -13.70 -16.93 -5.36
N SER A 41 -13.84 -18.11 -4.76
CA SER A 41 -12.86 -19.20 -4.84
C SER A 41 -12.52 -19.67 -6.26
N SER A 42 -13.42 -19.51 -7.23
CA SER A 42 -13.18 -19.93 -8.62
C SER A 42 -12.36 -18.93 -9.45
N ASP A 43 -12.36 -17.66 -9.08
CA ASP A 43 -11.86 -16.56 -9.93
C ASP A 43 -10.91 -15.59 -9.19
N LEU A 44 -10.54 -15.89 -7.94
CA LEU A 44 -9.76 -15.00 -7.09
C LEU A 44 -8.41 -14.58 -7.72
N GLU A 45 -7.65 -15.53 -8.26
CA GLU A 45 -6.37 -15.25 -8.93
C GLU A 45 -6.54 -14.29 -10.11
N LYS A 46 -7.61 -14.48 -10.90
CA LYS A 46 -7.96 -13.59 -12.01
C LYS A 46 -8.31 -12.18 -11.52
N TYR A 47 -9.03 -12.05 -10.41
CA TYR A 47 -9.33 -10.73 -9.82
C TYR A 47 -8.07 -10.05 -9.31
N TYR A 48 -7.16 -10.79 -8.67
CA TYR A 48 -5.87 -10.26 -8.25
C TYR A 48 -5.02 -9.78 -9.44
N ILE A 49 -4.90 -10.57 -10.51
CA ILE A 49 -4.14 -10.19 -11.72
C ILE A 49 -4.72 -8.91 -12.32
N ASN A 50 -6.04 -8.84 -12.46
CA ASN A 50 -6.72 -7.65 -12.98
C ASN A 50 -6.51 -6.42 -12.09
N ALA A 51 -6.52 -6.60 -10.77
CA ALA A 51 -6.25 -5.52 -9.83
C ALA A 51 -4.79 -5.07 -9.89
N LEU A 52 -3.83 -5.95 -10.17
CA LEU A 52 -2.41 -5.60 -10.22
C LEU A 52 -1.95 -5.00 -11.56
N ASP A 53 -2.66 -5.27 -12.66
CA ASP A 53 -2.38 -4.71 -13.99
C ASP A 53 -2.64 -3.19 -14.03
N ALA A 54 -3.71 -2.75 -13.39
CA ALA A 54 -4.03 -1.33 -13.18
C ALA A 54 -4.33 -1.09 -11.69
N PRO A 55 -3.28 -0.99 -10.86
CA PRO A 55 -3.42 -1.02 -9.41
C PRO A 55 -4.20 0.18 -8.88
N ASP A 56 -5.41 -0.10 -8.41
CA ASP A 56 -6.16 0.77 -7.53
C ASP A 56 -6.28 0.12 -6.16
N GLU A 57 -6.03 0.92 -5.13
CA GLU A 57 -5.87 0.41 -3.77
C GLU A 57 -7.16 -0.18 -3.21
N VAL A 58 -8.32 0.35 -3.60
CA VAL A 58 -9.63 -0.13 -3.15
C VAL A 58 -9.91 -1.52 -3.70
N SER A 59 -9.66 -1.75 -5.00
CA SER A 59 -9.82 -3.06 -5.61
C SER A 59 -8.86 -4.09 -5.02
N LEU A 60 -7.59 -3.72 -4.78
CA LEU A 60 -6.62 -4.64 -4.19
C LEU A 60 -7.05 -5.06 -2.77
N HIS A 61 -7.39 -4.11 -1.90
CA HIS A 61 -7.85 -4.45 -0.54
C HIS A 61 -9.17 -5.21 -0.55
N PHE A 62 -10.07 -4.94 -1.51
CA PHE A 62 -11.28 -5.74 -1.67
C PHE A 62 -10.96 -7.19 -2.04
N VAL A 63 -10.03 -7.41 -2.98
CA VAL A 63 -9.61 -8.77 -3.37
C VAL A 63 -8.88 -9.49 -2.23
N GLU A 64 -8.02 -8.79 -1.47
CA GLU A 64 -7.40 -9.33 -0.26
C GLU A 64 -8.44 -9.71 0.80
N LEU A 65 -9.50 -8.91 0.97
CA LEU A 65 -10.60 -9.23 1.86
C LEU A 65 -11.39 -10.46 1.37
N LEU A 66 -11.57 -10.62 0.06
CA LEU A 66 -12.21 -11.82 -0.49
C LEU A 66 -11.37 -13.07 -0.26
N ASP A 67 -10.05 -12.97 -0.41
CA ASP A 67 -9.10 -14.05 -0.09
C ASP A 67 -9.20 -14.44 1.39
N GLN A 68 -9.20 -13.44 2.28
CA GLN A 68 -9.40 -13.66 3.72
C GLN A 68 -10.75 -14.34 4.01
N ILE A 69 -11.83 -13.93 3.35
CA ILE A 69 -13.15 -14.56 3.47
C ILE A 69 -13.11 -16.02 2.99
N VAL A 70 -12.46 -16.32 1.86
CA VAL A 70 -12.31 -17.69 1.36
C VAL A 70 -11.56 -18.55 2.38
N PHE A 71 -10.42 -18.07 2.85
CA PHE A 71 -9.60 -18.76 3.84
C PHE A 71 -10.40 -19.03 5.13
N GLU A 72 -10.99 -18.00 5.75
CA GLU A 72 -11.63 -18.14 7.06
C GLU A 72 -12.94 -18.93 7.03
N ILE A 73 -13.64 -18.98 5.89
CA ILE A 73 -14.96 -19.62 5.78
C ILE A 73 -14.87 -21.03 5.20
N ILE A 74 -13.99 -21.27 4.22
CA ILE A 74 -13.89 -22.55 3.51
C ILE A 74 -12.73 -23.39 4.04
N GLU A 75 -11.57 -22.78 4.25
CA GLU A 75 -10.33 -23.51 4.52
C GLU A 75 -10.05 -23.67 6.01
N ASN A 76 -10.45 -22.69 6.81
CA ASN A 76 -10.20 -22.65 8.23
C ASN A 76 -11.38 -23.24 9.03
N ASN A 77 -11.16 -24.39 9.64
CA ASN A 77 -12.13 -25.01 10.55
C ASN A 77 -11.87 -24.55 11.99
N HIS A 78 -12.36 -23.36 12.33
CA HIS A 78 -12.34 -22.88 13.72
C HIS A 78 -13.12 -23.82 14.63
N SER A 79 -12.45 -24.35 15.65
CA SER A 79 -13.08 -25.21 16.67
C SER A 79 -13.80 -24.42 17.77
N ASP A 80 -13.55 -23.10 17.87
CA ASP A 80 -14.19 -22.21 18.84
C ASP A 80 -15.29 -21.38 18.15
N ASP A 81 -16.54 -21.64 18.55
CA ASP A 81 -17.73 -20.98 18.00
C ASP A 81 -17.75 -19.47 18.29
N THR A 82 -17.19 -19.03 19.42
CA THR A 82 -17.17 -17.61 19.82
C THR A 82 -16.20 -16.81 18.96
N LEU A 83 -15.00 -17.37 18.75
CA LEU A 83 -14.01 -16.80 17.84
C LEU A 83 -14.56 -16.73 16.41
N ARG A 84 -15.24 -17.79 15.97
CA ARG A 84 -15.87 -17.84 14.65
C ARG A 84 -16.93 -16.76 14.47
N GLU A 85 -17.77 -16.52 15.48
CA GLU A 85 -18.78 -15.46 15.43
C GLU A 85 -18.13 -14.07 15.30
N TYR A 86 -17.07 -13.78 16.06
CA TYR A 86 -16.33 -12.53 15.96
C TYR A 86 -15.73 -12.31 14.56
N ILE A 87 -15.09 -13.34 13.99
CA ILE A 87 -14.52 -13.30 12.64
C ILE A 87 -15.61 -13.04 11.60
N VAL A 88 -16.74 -13.73 11.70
CA VAL A 88 -17.88 -13.54 10.78
C VAL A 88 -18.43 -12.11 10.87
N GLU A 89 -18.55 -11.56 12.07
CA GLU A 89 -19.01 -10.19 12.28
C GLU A 89 -18.06 -9.16 11.67
N ASP A 90 -16.75 -9.30 11.88
CA ASP A 90 -15.72 -8.43 11.32
C ASP A 90 -15.70 -8.48 9.78
N LEU A 91 -15.57 -9.67 9.20
CA LEU A 91 -15.50 -9.85 7.75
C LEU A 91 -16.78 -9.36 7.06
N TYR A 92 -17.94 -9.61 7.66
CA TYR A 92 -19.21 -9.14 7.13
C TYR A 92 -19.32 -7.60 7.19
N ALA A 93 -18.87 -6.98 8.28
CA ALA A 93 -18.85 -5.53 8.39
C ALA A 93 -17.93 -4.90 7.34
N ARG A 94 -16.71 -5.42 7.18
CA ARG A 94 -15.72 -4.92 6.22
C ARG A 94 -16.18 -5.11 4.78
N VAL A 95 -16.73 -6.28 4.41
CA VAL A 95 -17.16 -6.51 3.03
C VAL A 95 -18.31 -5.56 2.65
N LEU A 96 -19.22 -5.25 3.57
CA LEU A 96 -20.31 -4.30 3.32
C LEU A 96 -19.79 -2.91 2.95
N ILE A 97 -18.68 -2.45 3.53
CA ILE A 97 -18.06 -1.15 3.21
C ILE A 97 -17.73 -1.07 1.71
N TYR A 98 -17.01 -2.07 1.21
CA TYR A 98 -16.63 -2.14 -0.21
C TYR A 98 -17.85 -2.31 -1.11
N LEU A 99 -18.83 -3.14 -0.73
CA LEU A 99 -20.03 -3.35 -1.52
C LEU A 99 -20.89 -2.08 -1.65
N ASP A 100 -21.03 -1.31 -0.56
CA ASP A 100 -21.69 -0.01 -0.59
C ASP A 100 -20.94 0.97 -1.51
N PHE A 101 -19.61 0.98 -1.44
CA PHE A 101 -18.77 1.78 -2.33
C PHE A 101 -18.97 1.40 -3.81
N PHE A 102 -18.88 0.11 -4.17
CA PHE A 102 -19.01 -0.34 -5.55
C PHE A 102 -20.43 -0.13 -6.12
N ARG A 103 -21.45 -0.07 -5.27
CA ARG A 103 -22.81 0.35 -5.67
C ARG A 103 -22.89 1.81 -6.05
N GLY A 104 -22.03 2.63 -5.48
CA GLY A 104 -21.87 4.02 -5.86
C GLY A 104 -21.65 4.93 -4.66
N LYS A 105 -21.06 6.09 -4.95
CA LYS A 105 -20.72 7.14 -3.98
C LYS A 105 -21.87 7.51 -3.04
N GLU A 106 -23.10 7.61 -3.55
CA GLU A 106 -24.28 7.94 -2.75
C GLU A 106 -24.62 6.84 -1.72
N SER A 107 -24.49 5.57 -2.11
CA SER A 107 -24.73 4.42 -1.22
C SER A 107 -23.73 4.44 -0.07
N TYR A 108 -22.44 4.60 -0.39
CA TYR A 108 -21.37 4.76 0.59
C TYR A 108 -21.59 5.95 1.53
N ALA A 109 -21.93 7.13 0.98
CA ALA A 109 -22.15 8.34 1.78
C ALA A 109 -23.32 8.20 2.77
N CYS A 110 -24.35 7.44 2.41
CA CYS A 110 -25.47 7.15 3.30
C CYS A 110 -25.12 6.22 4.47
N THR A 111 -24.15 5.32 4.29
CA THR A 111 -23.83 4.29 5.29
C THR A 111 -22.65 4.66 6.18
N VAL A 112 -21.66 5.41 5.67
CA VAL A 112 -20.44 5.75 6.43
C VAL A 112 -20.73 6.45 7.77
N ASN A 113 -21.74 7.35 7.81
CA ASN A 113 -22.13 8.05 9.04
C ASN A 113 -23.04 7.22 9.99
N ARG A 114 -23.40 6.00 9.62
CA ARG A 114 -24.34 5.13 10.36
C ARG A 114 -23.67 3.90 10.96
N ARG A 115 -22.37 3.75 10.78
CA ARG A 115 -21.56 2.64 11.28
C ARG A 115 -20.27 3.17 11.88
N MET A 116 -19.51 2.27 12.50
CA MET A 116 -18.17 2.57 12.97
C MET A 116 -17.25 2.88 11.77
N PHE A 117 -16.48 3.95 11.89
CA PHE A 117 -15.45 4.32 10.93
C PHE A 117 -14.22 3.43 11.10
N THR A 118 -13.63 2.98 10.00
CA THR A 118 -12.58 1.94 9.97
C THR A 118 -11.44 2.31 9.01
N ASP A 119 -10.37 1.51 9.00
CA ASP A 119 -9.25 1.68 8.07
C ASP A 119 -9.69 1.60 6.59
N ASP A 120 -10.59 0.68 6.26
CA ASP A 120 -11.15 0.49 4.91
C ASP A 120 -11.82 1.79 4.39
N ASP A 121 -12.42 2.60 5.27
CA ASP A 121 -12.98 3.90 4.91
C ASP A 121 -11.91 4.91 4.49
N THR A 122 -10.78 4.92 5.19
CA THR A 122 -9.68 5.83 4.90
C THR A 122 -9.10 5.56 3.51
N ILE A 123 -8.99 4.28 3.14
CA ILE A 123 -8.52 3.83 1.82
C ILE A 123 -9.48 4.32 0.74
N ILE A 124 -10.79 4.08 0.88
CA ILE A 124 -11.81 4.48 -0.10
C ILE A 124 -11.85 6.00 -0.26
N ILE A 125 -11.90 6.75 0.85
CA ILE A 125 -11.98 8.21 0.83
C ILE A 125 -10.74 8.81 0.16
N ARG A 126 -9.55 8.29 0.48
CA ARG A 126 -8.29 8.72 -0.12
C ARG A 126 -8.25 8.45 -1.62
N GLN A 127 -8.43 7.19 -2.02
CA GLN A 127 -8.29 6.75 -3.42
C GLN A 127 -9.28 7.48 -4.32
N CYS A 128 -10.51 7.69 -3.85
CA CYS A 128 -11.56 8.36 -4.62
C CYS A 128 -11.58 9.88 -4.45
N ARG A 129 -10.69 10.44 -3.63
CA ARG A 129 -10.60 11.88 -3.32
C ARG A 129 -11.94 12.49 -2.92
N PHE A 130 -12.67 11.83 -2.02
CA PHE A 130 -13.95 12.34 -1.51
C PHE A 130 -13.75 13.46 -0.48
N ALA A 131 -13.49 14.66 -0.99
CA ALA A 131 -13.17 15.83 -0.17
C ALA A 131 -14.28 16.22 0.82
N GLU A 132 -15.53 15.84 0.55
CA GLU A 132 -16.64 16.07 1.49
C GLU A 132 -16.49 15.33 2.83
N PHE A 133 -15.67 14.29 2.90
CA PHE A 133 -15.41 13.52 4.13
C PHE A 133 -14.19 14.01 4.90
N VAL A 134 -13.51 15.08 4.45
CA VAL A 134 -12.40 15.68 5.21
C VAL A 134 -12.82 16.05 6.65
N PRO A 135 -13.99 16.68 6.90
CA PRO A 135 -14.43 16.97 8.27
C PRO A 135 -14.61 15.70 9.12
N LEU A 136 -15.13 14.62 8.52
CA LEU A 136 -15.29 13.33 9.20
C LEU A 136 -13.91 12.76 9.58
N LEU A 137 -12.98 12.71 8.63
CA LEU A 137 -11.60 12.26 8.89
C LEU A 137 -10.94 13.04 10.04
N VAL A 138 -11.12 14.37 10.07
CA VAL A 138 -10.57 15.21 11.15
C VAL A 138 -11.23 14.89 12.50
N SER A 139 -12.54 14.65 12.56
CA SER A 139 -13.22 14.23 13.81
C SER A 139 -12.67 12.90 14.30
N GLU A 140 -12.65 11.90 13.41
CA GLU A 140 -12.21 10.54 13.72
C GLU A 140 -10.74 10.47 14.13
N TYR A 141 -9.88 11.37 13.63
CA TYR A 141 -8.49 11.49 14.07
C TYR A 141 -8.35 11.69 15.58
N TYR A 142 -9.24 12.53 16.15
CA TYR A 142 -9.24 12.82 17.58
C TYR A 142 -9.95 11.75 18.40
N GLU A 143 -10.97 11.10 17.83
CA GLU A 143 -11.81 10.11 18.51
C GLU A 143 -11.20 8.69 18.51
N GLN A 144 -10.44 8.33 17.48
CA GLN A 144 -9.93 6.96 17.28
C GLN A 144 -8.39 6.92 17.17
N PRO A 145 -7.66 6.82 18.31
CA PRO A 145 -6.20 6.75 18.31
C PRO A 145 -5.61 5.65 17.39
N GLY A 146 -6.29 4.50 17.30
CA GLY A 146 -5.86 3.37 16.46
C GLY A 146 -5.91 3.65 14.95
N LEU A 147 -6.66 4.66 14.50
CA LEU A 147 -6.82 5.01 13.08
C LEU A 147 -6.02 6.25 12.68
N ARG A 148 -5.34 6.94 13.60
CA ARG A 148 -4.66 8.23 13.34
C ARG A 148 -3.73 8.18 12.15
N LYS A 149 -2.90 7.14 12.04
CA LYS A 149 -1.94 6.98 10.94
C LYS A 149 -2.65 6.85 9.59
N SER A 150 -3.68 6.01 9.51
CA SER A 150 -4.47 5.78 8.29
C SER A 150 -5.27 7.02 7.89
N ILE A 151 -5.85 7.69 8.87
CA ILE A 151 -6.55 8.96 8.68
C ILE A 151 -5.58 10.04 8.16
N LEU A 152 -4.38 10.17 8.73
CA LEU A 152 -3.37 11.11 8.25
C LEU A 152 -2.91 10.78 6.83
N ARG A 153 -2.67 9.49 6.51
CA ARG A 153 -2.39 9.04 5.14
C ARG A 153 -3.48 9.47 4.17
N ALA A 154 -4.75 9.35 4.56
CA ALA A 154 -5.88 9.82 3.74
C ALA A 154 -5.89 11.35 3.60
N LEU A 155 -5.78 12.08 4.71
CA LEU A 155 -5.83 13.54 4.73
C LEU A 155 -4.77 14.18 3.84
N VAL A 156 -3.54 13.63 3.78
CA VAL A 156 -2.43 14.15 2.96
C VAL A 156 -2.77 14.21 1.47
N SER A 157 -3.77 13.46 1.00
CA SER A 157 -4.20 13.46 -0.40
C SER A 157 -5.15 14.62 -0.76
N PHE A 158 -5.50 15.48 0.20
CA PHE A 158 -6.45 16.58 0.02
C PHE A 158 -5.80 17.95 0.10
N GLU A 159 -6.27 18.87 -0.75
CA GLU A 159 -5.86 20.28 -0.77
C GLU A 159 -6.89 21.13 0.00
N ALA A 160 -7.03 20.91 1.31
CA ALA A 160 -7.94 21.67 2.16
C ALA A 160 -7.16 22.60 3.10
N GLU A 161 -7.40 23.92 3.02
CA GLU A 161 -6.65 24.92 3.81
C GLU A 161 -6.76 24.71 5.32
N ASP A 162 -7.89 24.18 5.77
CA ASP A 162 -8.15 23.88 7.19
C ASP A 162 -7.21 22.79 7.75
N LEU A 163 -6.60 21.97 6.90
CA LEU A 163 -5.64 20.93 7.30
C LEU A 163 -4.27 21.50 7.65
N LEU A 164 -3.94 22.72 7.23
CA LEU A 164 -2.65 23.35 7.53
C LEU A 164 -2.41 23.42 9.04
N ASN A 165 -3.42 23.86 9.80
CA ASN A 165 -3.34 23.96 11.26
C ASN A 165 -3.24 22.59 11.92
N LEU A 166 -3.98 21.59 11.42
CA LEU A 166 -3.90 20.21 11.91
C LEU A 166 -2.48 19.68 11.79
N TYR A 167 -1.89 19.72 10.59
CA TYR A 167 -0.54 19.22 10.37
C TYR A 167 0.51 19.99 11.15
N TYR A 168 0.39 21.31 11.25
CA TYR A 168 1.30 22.11 12.06
C TYR A 168 1.26 21.70 13.54
N ASN A 169 0.06 21.47 14.09
CA ASN A 169 -0.10 21.05 15.48
C ASN A 169 0.53 19.68 15.73
N ILE A 170 0.33 18.71 14.83
CA ILE A 170 0.93 17.36 14.94
C ILE A 170 2.45 17.44 14.82
N ALA A 171 2.97 18.17 13.82
CA ALA A 171 4.40 18.34 13.62
C ALA A 171 5.09 19.04 14.79
N LYS A 172 4.38 19.92 15.51
CA LYS A 172 4.91 20.63 16.68
C LYS A 172 4.71 19.87 18.00
N GLY A 173 3.68 19.03 18.08
CA GLY A 173 3.26 18.33 19.28
C GLY A 173 4.18 17.20 19.71
N ASP A 174 3.70 16.40 20.65
CA ASP A 174 4.41 15.23 21.20
C ASP A 174 3.97 13.91 20.51
N ASP A 175 3.33 14.01 19.35
CA ASP A 175 2.85 12.85 18.58
C ASP A 175 4.00 11.92 18.15
N PRO A 176 3.70 10.62 17.90
CA PRO A 176 4.66 9.66 17.38
C PRO A 176 5.36 10.15 16.09
N ILE A 177 6.59 9.70 15.87
CA ILE A 177 7.39 10.16 14.72
C ILE A 177 6.71 9.88 13.37
N GLU A 178 5.95 8.80 13.26
CA GLU A 178 5.26 8.42 12.03
C GLU A 178 4.13 9.39 11.68
N GLU A 179 3.36 9.81 12.69
CA GLU A 179 2.32 10.83 12.55
C GLU A 179 2.96 12.19 12.19
N LYS A 180 4.08 12.53 12.82
CA LYS A 180 4.87 13.72 12.50
C LYS A 180 5.38 13.71 11.07
N ILE A 181 5.87 12.57 10.57
CA ILE A 181 6.31 12.42 9.17
C ILE A 181 5.16 12.68 8.21
N LEU A 182 3.99 12.08 8.44
CA LEU A 182 2.79 12.32 7.61
C LEU A 182 2.37 13.79 7.65
N ALA A 183 2.40 14.42 8.83
CA ALA A 183 2.12 15.84 8.98
C ALA A 183 3.13 16.72 8.22
N LEU A 184 4.43 16.39 8.25
CA LEU A 184 5.45 17.11 7.47
C LEU A 184 5.24 16.97 5.96
N ILE A 185 4.82 15.78 5.49
CA ILE A 185 4.43 15.57 4.09
C ILE A 185 3.21 16.44 3.75
N GLY A 186 2.19 16.46 4.60
CA GLY A 186 1.01 17.33 4.45
C GLY A 186 1.38 18.81 4.37
N LEU A 187 2.21 19.30 5.30
CA LEU A 187 2.75 20.68 5.30
C LEU A 187 3.53 20.99 4.02
N LYS A 188 4.27 20.01 3.49
CA LYS A 188 5.02 20.19 2.24
C LYS A 188 4.10 20.44 1.05
N GLY A 189 2.91 19.82 1.05
CA GLY A 189 1.86 20.04 0.03
C GLY A 189 1.38 21.48 -0.07
N PHE A 190 1.52 22.28 1.00
CA PHE A 190 1.15 23.70 1.01
C PHE A 190 2.20 24.63 0.37
N GLY A 191 3.36 24.10 -0.03
CA GLY A 191 4.40 24.85 -0.73
C GLY A 191 4.81 26.12 0.02
N SER A 192 4.79 27.27 -0.67
CA SER A 192 5.18 28.56 -0.08
C SER A 192 4.21 29.10 0.97
N LYS A 193 3.00 28.52 1.12
CA LYS A 193 2.06 28.93 2.17
C LYS A 193 2.54 28.52 3.56
N PHE A 194 3.44 27.53 3.66
CA PHE A 194 4.03 27.10 4.91
C PHE A 194 5.55 27.35 4.95
N ASN A 195 6.03 27.90 6.06
CA ASN A 195 7.45 28.10 6.30
C ASN A 195 7.95 27.14 7.37
N PHE A 196 8.74 26.15 6.96
CA PHE A 196 9.32 25.13 7.84
C PHE A 196 10.18 25.69 8.98
N LYS A 197 10.66 26.93 8.87
CA LYS A 197 11.35 27.62 9.98
C LYS A 197 10.46 27.81 11.20
N HIS A 198 9.13 27.69 11.09
CA HIS A 198 8.24 27.75 12.25
C HIS A 198 8.32 26.49 13.12
N LEU A 199 8.77 25.36 12.57
CA LEU A 199 8.98 24.13 13.33
C LEU A 199 10.36 24.18 13.99
N HIS A 200 10.40 24.60 15.25
CA HIS A 200 11.59 24.50 16.08
C HIS A 200 11.47 23.28 16.99
N SER A 201 12.44 22.37 16.94
CA SER A 201 12.53 21.24 17.88
C SER A 201 13.85 21.29 18.67
N PRO A 202 13.95 22.20 19.66
CA PRO A 202 15.11 22.20 20.54
C PRO A 202 15.11 20.92 21.38
N GLY A 203 16.14 20.09 21.25
CA GLY A 203 16.35 18.90 22.08
C GLY A 203 16.22 17.54 21.37
N ASN A 204 15.77 17.50 20.11
CA ASN A 204 15.75 16.26 19.31
C ASN A 204 16.49 16.48 17.98
N ALA A 205 17.78 16.10 17.95
CA ALA A 205 18.63 16.27 16.77
C ALA A 205 18.12 15.49 15.54
N GLY A 206 17.58 14.28 15.74
CA GLY A 206 17.01 13.48 14.65
C GLY A 206 15.77 14.13 14.05
N TYR A 207 14.87 14.65 14.89
CA TYR A 207 13.68 15.34 14.41
C TYR A 207 14.01 16.69 13.76
N ALA A 208 14.99 17.42 14.28
CA ALA A 208 15.49 18.63 13.65
C ALA A 208 16.09 18.36 12.25
N ALA A 209 16.84 17.26 12.10
CA ALA A 209 17.35 16.81 10.79
C ALA A 209 16.20 16.49 9.82
N LEU A 210 15.18 15.76 10.27
CA LEU A 210 13.98 15.48 9.49
C LEU A 210 13.25 16.76 9.05
N ILE A 211 13.02 17.73 9.94
CA ILE A 211 12.39 19.01 9.58
C ILE A 211 13.22 19.73 8.49
N GLY A 212 14.54 19.76 8.66
CA GLY A 212 15.45 20.35 7.66
C GLY A 212 15.39 19.65 6.31
N TYR A 213 15.37 18.32 6.32
CA TYR A 213 15.23 17.51 5.10
C TYR A 213 13.88 17.75 4.42
N ALA A 214 12.77 17.62 5.14
CA ALA A 214 11.42 17.88 4.62
C ALA A 214 11.29 19.32 4.06
N GLY A 215 11.87 20.31 4.74
CA GLY A 215 11.89 21.69 4.29
C GLY A 215 12.63 21.90 2.96
N SER A 216 13.75 21.19 2.76
CA SER A 216 14.58 21.28 1.55
C SER A 216 14.18 20.32 0.41
N PHE A 217 13.33 19.32 0.70
CA PHE A 217 12.89 18.32 -0.27
C PHE A 217 12.20 18.94 -1.49
N ASP A 218 12.58 18.59 -2.71
CA ASP A 218 11.95 19.06 -3.93
C ASP A 218 10.93 18.05 -4.45
N CYS A 219 9.64 18.36 -4.26
CA CYS A 219 8.53 17.53 -4.75
C CYS A 219 8.41 17.52 -6.28
N ALA A 220 8.91 18.56 -6.97
CA ALA A 220 8.82 18.65 -8.43
C ALA A 220 9.95 17.87 -9.12
N SER A 221 11.09 17.68 -8.43
CA SER A 221 12.24 16.94 -8.94
C SER A 221 12.69 15.87 -7.94
N VAL A 222 11.81 14.87 -7.71
CA VAL A 222 12.04 13.80 -6.73
C VAL A 222 13.41 13.14 -6.93
N GLY A 223 13.76 12.81 -8.18
CA GLY A 223 15.02 12.14 -8.52
C GLY A 223 16.31 12.92 -8.19
N ALA A 224 16.21 14.25 -8.01
CA ALA A 224 17.35 15.11 -7.70
C ALA A 224 17.61 15.25 -6.19
N ASN A 225 16.70 14.76 -5.34
CA ASN A 225 16.85 14.89 -3.89
C ASN A 225 18.04 14.07 -3.38
N PRO A 226 18.84 14.61 -2.46
CA PRO A 226 19.91 13.83 -1.82
C PRO A 226 19.30 12.70 -0.98
N LEU A 227 19.98 11.56 -0.89
CA LEU A 227 19.57 10.52 0.05
C LEU A 227 19.92 10.96 1.48
N PRO A 228 18.97 10.90 2.42
CA PRO A 228 19.28 11.16 3.82
C PRO A 228 20.14 10.04 4.42
N GLY A 229 20.98 10.40 5.39
CA GLY A 229 21.78 9.46 6.16
C GLY A 229 21.13 9.04 7.49
N ASP A 230 20.01 9.65 7.87
CA ASP A 230 19.31 9.38 9.12
C ASP A 230 17.97 8.64 8.89
N LEU A 231 17.57 7.83 9.88
CA LEU A 231 16.39 6.97 9.81
C LEU A 231 15.09 7.76 9.60
N TYR A 232 14.91 8.89 10.29
CA TYR A 232 13.64 9.63 10.25
C TYR A 232 13.42 10.29 8.89
N SER A 233 14.46 10.88 8.31
CA SER A 233 14.41 11.43 6.95
C SER A 233 14.25 10.34 5.89
N LEU A 234 14.78 9.12 6.12
CA LEU A 234 14.52 7.99 5.22
C LEU A 234 13.09 7.48 5.33
N LEU A 235 12.52 7.40 6.54
CA LEU A 235 11.10 7.09 6.73
C LEU A 235 10.21 8.14 6.05
N PHE A 236 10.61 9.43 6.06
CA PHE A 236 9.95 10.46 5.27
C PHE A 236 10.01 10.17 3.77
N CYS A 237 11.16 9.82 3.23
CA CYS A 237 11.30 9.47 1.81
C CYS A 237 10.42 8.26 1.44
N LEU A 238 10.40 7.26 2.30
CA LEU A 238 9.62 6.04 2.13
C LEU A 238 8.11 6.37 2.08
N ARG A 239 7.59 7.07 3.08
CA ARG A 239 6.18 7.49 3.13
C ARG A 239 5.80 8.45 2.02
N TYR A 240 6.70 9.37 1.65
CA TYR A 240 6.47 10.26 0.51
C TYR A 240 6.34 9.47 -0.79
N SER A 241 7.22 8.49 -1.01
CA SER A 241 7.20 7.61 -2.19
C SER A 241 5.93 6.78 -2.25
N GLU A 242 5.54 6.15 -1.14
CA GLU A 242 4.28 5.38 -1.03
C GLU A 242 3.06 6.22 -1.42
N LEU A 243 2.93 7.44 -0.88
CA LEU A 243 1.78 8.31 -1.13
C LEU A 243 1.75 8.91 -2.55
N HIS A 244 2.89 8.96 -3.24
CA HIS A 244 3.02 9.64 -4.54
C HIS A 244 3.48 8.71 -5.66
N ILE A 245 3.49 7.40 -5.46
CA ILE A 245 4.01 6.41 -6.41
C ILE A 245 3.39 6.55 -7.81
N GLY A 246 2.09 6.82 -7.89
CA GLY A 246 1.39 7.04 -9.17
C GLY A 246 1.86 8.27 -9.96
N ARG A 247 2.65 9.16 -9.35
CA ARG A 247 3.28 10.32 -10.02
C ARG A 247 4.77 10.09 -10.32
N MET A 248 5.37 9.01 -9.80
CA MET A 248 6.80 8.69 -9.94
C MET A 248 7.04 7.66 -11.04
N ALA A 249 6.75 8.02 -12.30
CA ALA A 249 6.87 7.11 -13.44
C ALA A 249 8.16 7.30 -14.27
N ASP A 250 8.91 8.38 -14.02
CA ASP A 250 10.15 8.67 -14.74
C ASP A 250 11.36 7.95 -14.12
N ILE A 251 12.36 7.66 -14.95
CA ILE A 251 13.55 6.91 -14.55
C ILE A 251 14.31 7.59 -13.39
N PRO A 252 14.50 8.91 -13.36
CA PRO A 252 15.12 9.57 -12.21
C PRO A 252 14.40 9.32 -10.89
N ALA A 253 13.07 9.45 -10.84
CA ALA A 253 12.32 9.20 -9.61
C ALA A 253 12.35 7.72 -9.21
N LEU A 254 12.17 6.81 -10.17
CA LEU A 254 12.24 5.37 -9.93
C LEU A 254 13.62 4.94 -9.41
N SER A 255 14.70 5.45 -10.02
CA SER A 255 16.08 5.21 -9.57
C SER A 255 16.31 5.75 -8.17
N TRP A 256 15.84 6.96 -7.87
CA TRP A 256 15.93 7.54 -6.53
C TRP A 256 15.18 6.72 -5.49
N MET A 257 13.95 6.32 -5.79
CA MET A 257 13.14 5.45 -4.95
C MET A 257 13.83 4.12 -4.67
N MET A 258 14.43 3.49 -5.69
CA MET A 258 15.22 2.28 -5.50
C MET A 258 16.42 2.48 -4.58
N ARG A 259 17.07 3.65 -4.67
CA ARG A 259 18.18 3.99 -3.77
C ARG A 259 17.70 4.24 -2.34
N VAL A 260 16.51 4.81 -2.14
CA VAL A 260 15.86 4.93 -0.82
C VAL A 260 15.60 3.55 -0.22
N LEU A 261 14.99 2.63 -0.98
CA LEU A 261 14.72 1.27 -0.53
C LEU A 261 16.03 0.52 -0.18
N GLN A 262 17.07 0.67 -1.00
CA GLN A 262 18.39 0.11 -0.72
C GLN A 262 19.07 0.72 0.52
N ALA A 263 18.81 1.99 0.83
CA ALA A 263 19.38 2.63 2.01
C ALA A 263 18.90 1.96 3.31
N PHE A 264 17.66 1.44 3.33
CA PHE A 264 17.13 0.69 4.48
C PHE A 264 17.88 -0.62 4.74
N LEU A 265 18.46 -1.25 3.73
CA LEU A 265 19.30 -2.45 3.89
C LEU A 265 20.50 -2.19 4.82
N ASN A 266 20.98 -0.94 4.84
CA ASN A 266 22.18 -0.56 5.58
C ASN A 266 21.88 -0.08 7.01
N ILE A 267 20.60 0.13 7.37
CA ILE A 267 20.21 0.71 8.67
C ILE A 267 20.02 -0.37 9.74
N GLY A 268 20.04 -1.64 9.34
CA GLY A 268 19.94 -2.79 10.22
C GLY A 268 18.50 -3.08 10.66
N ASN A 269 18.20 -4.38 10.77
CA ASN A 269 16.84 -4.91 10.95
C ASN A 269 16.30 -4.78 12.38
N ALA A 270 17.14 -4.35 13.33
CA ALA A 270 16.78 -4.23 14.74
C ALA A 270 16.25 -2.83 15.09
N ASN A 271 15.28 -2.34 14.34
CA ASN A 271 14.58 -1.10 14.67
C ASN A 271 13.07 -1.36 14.76
N SER A 272 12.37 -0.61 15.61
CA SER A 272 10.93 -0.77 15.87
C SER A 272 10.04 -0.48 14.66
N TYR A 273 10.61 0.10 13.59
CA TYR A 273 9.89 0.47 12.37
C TYR A 273 10.00 -0.59 11.27
N ALA A 274 10.65 -1.73 11.51
CA ALA A 274 10.87 -2.75 10.48
C ALA A 274 9.55 -3.22 9.82
N PRO A 275 8.47 -3.58 10.55
CA PRO A 275 7.20 -3.97 9.92
C PRO A 275 6.64 -2.88 9.01
N ASP A 276 6.70 -1.63 9.47
CA ASP A 276 6.23 -0.46 8.74
C ASP A 276 7.05 -0.15 7.48
N ILE A 277 8.36 -0.42 7.54
CA ILE A 277 9.26 -0.29 6.40
C ILE A 277 8.92 -1.35 5.35
N TYR A 278 8.74 -2.60 5.76
CA TYR A 278 8.36 -3.69 4.85
C TYR A 278 6.99 -3.43 4.23
N GLU A 279 5.98 -3.05 5.02
CA GLU A 279 4.67 -2.71 4.48
C GLU A 279 4.77 -1.60 3.42
N SER A 280 5.46 -0.49 3.74
CA SER A 280 5.58 0.64 2.81
C SER A 280 6.35 0.29 1.54
N ALA A 281 7.45 -0.46 1.68
CA ALA A 281 8.28 -0.88 0.56
C ALA A 281 7.51 -1.85 -0.34
N GLY A 282 6.73 -2.76 0.27
CA GLY A 282 5.83 -3.65 -0.44
C GLY A 282 4.80 -2.86 -1.26
N ASN A 283 4.10 -1.92 -0.63
CA ASN A 283 3.13 -1.06 -1.29
C ASN A 283 3.76 -0.29 -2.46
N ILE A 284 4.94 0.31 -2.27
CA ILE A 284 5.67 0.98 -3.34
C ILE A 284 5.88 0.06 -4.55
N LEU A 285 6.31 -1.18 -4.33
CA LEU A 285 6.57 -2.13 -5.42
C LEU A 285 5.29 -2.64 -6.08
N VAL A 286 4.23 -2.87 -5.31
CA VAL A 286 2.90 -3.28 -5.81
C VAL A 286 2.30 -2.19 -6.72
N PHE A 287 2.30 -0.95 -6.24
CA PHE A 287 1.68 0.20 -6.94
C PHE A 287 2.60 0.86 -7.98
N ALA A 288 3.87 0.49 -8.05
CA ALA A 288 4.76 0.96 -9.12
C ALA A 288 4.24 0.51 -10.49
N ASP A 289 4.33 1.39 -11.48
CA ASP A 289 3.97 1.10 -12.87
C ASP A 289 4.80 -0.10 -13.40
N PRO A 290 4.17 -1.18 -13.93
CA PRO A 290 4.89 -2.34 -14.44
C PRO A 290 5.92 -1.97 -15.52
N GLU A 291 5.61 -1.03 -16.41
CA GLU A 291 6.54 -0.60 -17.46
C GLU A 291 7.72 0.20 -16.86
N GLY A 292 7.48 1.00 -15.83
CA GLY A 292 8.53 1.61 -15.01
C GLY A 292 9.49 0.58 -14.41
N LEU A 293 8.96 -0.46 -13.77
CA LEU A 293 9.76 -1.55 -13.19
C LEU A 293 10.55 -2.32 -14.25
N LYS A 294 9.95 -2.63 -15.40
CA LYS A 294 10.63 -3.24 -16.55
C LYS A 294 11.80 -2.41 -17.05
N ARG A 295 11.67 -1.09 -17.08
CA ARG A 295 12.80 -0.20 -17.44
C ARG A 295 13.94 -0.27 -16.42
N LEU A 296 13.64 -0.41 -15.12
CA LEU A 296 14.69 -0.62 -14.10
C LEU A 296 15.42 -1.94 -14.31
N LEU A 297 14.71 -3.02 -14.68
CA LEU A 297 15.31 -4.34 -14.93
C LEU A 297 16.31 -4.37 -16.10
N ARG A 298 16.18 -3.43 -17.04
CA ARG A 298 17.09 -3.32 -18.20
C ARG A 298 18.46 -2.73 -17.83
N ASP A 299 18.54 -2.03 -16.71
CA ASP A 299 19.79 -1.51 -16.14
C ASP A 299 20.34 -2.50 -15.10
N GLY A 300 21.59 -2.94 -15.28
CA GLY A 300 22.18 -3.98 -14.44
C GLY A 300 22.34 -3.57 -12.97
N GLU A 301 22.70 -2.31 -12.69
CA GLU A 301 22.88 -1.83 -11.32
C GLU A 301 21.54 -1.66 -10.62
N LEU A 302 20.55 -1.12 -11.32
CA LEU A 302 19.20 -0.93 -10.76
C LEU A 302 18.48 -2.27 -10.58
N ALA A 303 18.64 -3.21 -11.52
CA ALA A 303 18.13 -4.57 -11.38
C ALA A 303 18.73 -5.29 -10.16
N ALA A 304 20.05 -5.21 -9.97
CA ALA A 304 20.72 -5.78 -8.79
C ALA A 304 20.25 -5.11 -7.48
N GLY A 305 19.98 -3.80 -7.53
CA GLY A 305 19.36 -3.06 -6.45
C GLY A 305 17.97 -3.56 -6.08
N LEU A 306 17.10 -3.77 -7.08
CA LEU A 306 15.75 -4.28 -6.90
C LEU A 306 15.75 -5.69 -6.31
N ILE A 307 16.60 -6.58 -6.82
CA ILE A 307 16.69 -7.97 -6.32
C ILE A 307 17.16 -8.00 -4.86
N ARG A 308 18.14 -7.17 -4.49
CA ARG A 308 18.56 -7.05 -3.08
C ARG A 308 17.45 -6.53 -2.17
N VAL A 309 16.61 -5.63 -2.67
CA VAL A 309 15.43 -5.15 -1.94
C VAL A 309 14.39 -6.26 -1.81
N LEU A 310 14.14 -7.06 -2.85
CA LEU A 310 13.22 -8.20 -2.79
C LEU A 310 13.68 -9.29 -1.80
N ASP A 311 14.98 -9.57 -1.76
CA ASP A 311 15.57 -10.55 -0.84
C ASP A 311 15.65 -10.07 0.61
N PHE A 312 15.47 -8.77 0.83
CA PHE A 312 15.42 -8.19 2.17
C PHE A 312 14.08 -8.42 2.88
N PHE A 313 13.00 -8.65 2.14
CA PHE A 313 11.70 -8.84 2.75
C PHE A 313 11.64 -10.15 3.54
N PRO A 314 11.00 -10.17 4.72
CA PRO A 314 10.53 -11.42 5.30
C PRO A 314 9.59 -12.13 4.31
N ARG A 315 9.57 -13.46 4.35
CA ARG A 315 8.87 -14.28 3.34
C ARG A 315 7.40 -13.90 3.21
N GLU A 316 6.75 -13.61 4.32
CA GLU A 316 5.35 -13.19 4.39
C GLU A 316 5.07 -11.90 3.60
N PHE A 317 5.99 -10.94 3.60
CA PHE A 317 5.85 -9.72 2.79
C PHE A 317 6.23 -9.97 1.33
N PHE A 318 7.24 -10.81 1.09
CA PHE A 318 7.65 -11.17 -0.27
C PHE A 318 6.54 -11.89 -1.05
N TYR A 319 5.78 -12.78 -0.41
CA TYR A 319 4.70 -13.51 -1.08
C TYR A 319 3.65 -12.58 -1.69
N LYS A 320 3.35 -11.43 -1.05
CA LYS A 320 2.45 -10.41 -1.60
C LYS A 320 2.97 -9.81 -2.91
N LEU A 321 4.28 -9.82 -3.14
CA LEU A 321 4.91 -9.33 -4.37
C LEU A 321 4.92 -10.39 -5.48
N GLY A 322 4.66 -11.67 -5.18
CA GLY A 322 4.80 -12.77 -6.14
C GLY A 322 3.98 -12.56 -7.41
N LEU A 323 2.73 -12.13 -7.29
CA LEU A 323 1.87 -11.85 -8.46
C LEU A 323 2.34 -10.62 -9.25
N LYS A 324 2.89 -9.61 -8.59
CA LYS A 324 3.50 -8.45 -9.27
C LYS A 324 4.73 -8.88 -10.06
N LEU A 325 5.56 -9.75 -9.51
CA LEU A 325 6.72 -10.32 -10.23
C LEU A 325 6.26 -11.15 -11.44
N SER A 326 5.16 -11.90 -11.32
CA SER A 326 4.59 -12.64 -12.45
C SER A 326 4.18 -11.73 -13.61
N LEU A 327 3.69 -10.51 -13.33
CA LEU A 327 3.39 -9.51 -14.36
C LEU A 327 4.62 -8.95 -15.06
N LEU A 328 5.78 -8.92 -14.40
CA LEU A 328 7.05 -8.56 -15.03
C LEU A 328 7.53 -9.69 -15.96
N GLY A 329 7.16 -10.93 -15.65
CA GLY A 329 7.32 -12.11 -16.51
C GLY A 329 8.77 -12.37 -16.90
N ASP A 330 8.98 -12.70 -18.18
CA ASP A 330 10.29 -13.08 -18.73
C ASP A 330 11.36 -12.00 -18.53
N GLU A 331 11.00 -10.71 -18.51
CA GLU A 331 11.98 -9.64 -18.31
C GLU A 331 12.63 -9.72 -16.92
N PHE A 332 11.86 -10.09 -15.89
CA PHE A 332 12.39 -10.31 -14.54
C PHE A 332 13.31 -11.52 -14.48
N ILE A 333 12.87 -12.65 -15.04
CA ILE A 333 13.65 -13.89 -15.08
C ILE A 333 14.97 -13.67 -15.84
N GLN A 334 14.93 -12.98 -16.98
CA GLN A 334 16.12 -12.65 -17.77
C GLN A 334 17.08 -11.75 -17.00
N ALA A 335 16.58 -10.76 -16.26
CA ALA A 335 17.42 -9.88 -15.45
C ALA A 335 18.14 -10.67 -14.33
N VAL A 336 17.43 -11.54 -13.63
CA VAL A 336 18.01 -12.43 -12.60
C VAL A 336 19.09 -13.33 -13.22
N ASN A 337 18.78 -14.01 -14.32
CA ASN A 337 19.72 -14.90 -15.01
C ASN A 337 20.97 -14.16 -15.52
N LYS A 338 20.79 -12.95 -16.06
CA LYS A 338 21.91 -12.11 -16.51
C LYS A 338 22.83 -11.74 -15.35
N LEU A 339 22.28 -11.33 -14.22
CA LEU A 339 23.06 -10.97 -13.03
C LEU A 339 23.75 -12.18 -12.39
N ALA A 340 23.09 -13.33 -12.39
CA ALA A 340 23.69 -14.59 -11.99
C ALA A 340 24.87 -14.99 -12.88
N SER A 341 24.70 -14.95 -14.20
CA SER A 341 25.77 -15.25 -15.17
C SER A 341 26.96 -14.29 -15.07
N SER A 342 26.73 -13.09 -14.52
CA SER A 342 27.75 -12.07 -14.29
C SER A 342 28.42 -12.17 -12.90
N ASN A 343 28.10 -13.21 -12.12
CA ASN A 343 28.53 -13.40 -10.72
C ASN A 343 28.19 -12.22 -9.79
N VAL A 344 27.14 -11.46 -10.11
CA VAL A 344 26.61 -10.40 -9.23
C VAL A 344 25.63 -10.97 -8.21
N LEU A 345 24.94 -12.07 -8.58
CA LEU A 345 24.05 -12.84 -7.72
C LEU A 345 24.50 -14.29 -7.64
N HIS A 346 24.37 -14.90 -6.46
CA HIS A 346 24.63 -16.31 -6.23
C HIS A 346 23.30 -17.07 -6.19
N LEU A 347 23.05 -17.94 -7.17
CA LEU A 347 21.79 -18.69 -7.34
C LEU A 347 21.63 -19.89 -6.38
N ASP A 348 22.62 -20.16 -5.53
CA ASP A 348 22.61 -21.24 -4.54
C ASP A 348 22.28 -20.75 -3.12
N ASP A 349 21.90 -19.47 -2.96
CA ASP A 349 21.50 -18.93 -1.66
C ASP A 349 20.08 -19.39 -1.31
N LEU A 350 19.98 -20.48 -0.53
CA LEU A 350 18.73 -20.99 0.05
C LEU A 350 17.95 -19.93 0.84
N GLY A 351 18.61 -18.83 1.24
CA GLY A 351 18.00 -17.67 1.90
C GLY A 351 17.37 -16.64 0.96
N SER A 352 17.65 -16.67 -0.35
CA SER A 352 17.15 -15.67 -1.31
C SER A 352 15.69 -15.94 -1.68
N ASN A 353 14.81 -14.97 -1.44
CA ASN A 353 13.42 -15.05 -1.86
C ASN A 353 13.29 -15.08 -3.39
N THR A 354 14.08 -14.25 -4.07
CA THR A 354 14.06 -14.06 -5.52
C THR A 354 14.49 -15.33 -6.25
N VAL A 355 15.58 -15.95 -5.80
CA VAL A 355 16.07 -17.22 -6.37
C VAL A 355 15.03 -18.31 -6.18
N ASN A 356 14.49 -18.46 -4.97
CA ASN A 356 13.44 -19.44 -4.69
C ASN A 356 12.20 -19.23 -5.58
N TYR A 357 11.77 -17.99 -5.79
CA TYR A 357 10.66 -17.65 -6.68
C TYR A 357 10.94 -18.05 -8.13
N VAL A 358 12.12 -17.71 -8.67
CA VAL A 358 12.49 -18.06 -10.05
C VAL A 358 12.57 -19.58 -10.24
N LEU A 359 13.17 -20.30 -9.28
CA LEU A 359 13.28 -21.77 -9.33
C LEU A 359 11.92 -22.48 -9.28
N TRP A 360 10.97 -21.94 -8.52
CA TRP A 360 9.59 -22.42 -8.50
C TRP A 360 8.86 -22.12 -9.80
N GLY A 361 9.00 -20.89 -10.33
CA GLY A 361 8.34 -20.45 -11.56
C GLY A 361 8.87 -21.10 -12.83
N SER A 362 10.15 -21.48 -12.85
CA SER A 362 10.77 -22.19 -13.99
C SER A 362 10.48 -23.69 -14.02
N GLY A 363 9.74 -24.22 -13.03
CA GLY A 363 9.33 -25.62 -13.01
C GLY A 363 10.51 -26.59 -13.10
N SER A 364 11.48 -26.53 -12.17
CA SER A 364 12.51 -27.56 -12.02
C SER A 364 13.21 -27.99 -13.34
N GLU A 365 13.52 -27.05 -14.22
CA GLU A 365 14.48 -27.24 -15.31
C GLU A 365 15.57 -26.16 -15.22
N LEU A 366 16.53 -26.39 -14.31
CA LEU A 366 17.91 -25.91 -14.40
C LEU A 366 18.85 -27.12 -14.34
#